data_AF-A0A7D5S1M4-F1
#
_entry.id   AF-A0A7D5S1M4-F1
#
_cell.length_a   1.000
_cell.length_b   1.000
_cell.length_c   1.000
_cell.angle_alpha   90.00
_cell.angle_beta   90.00
_cell.angle_gamma   90.00
#
_symmetry.space_group_name_H-M   'P 1'
#
loop_
_entity.id
_entity.type
_entity.pdbx_description
1 polymer ?
#
loop_
_entity_poly.entity_id
_entity_poly.type
_entity_poly.pdbx_seq_one_letter_code
_entity_poly.pdbx_strand_id
1 'polypeptide(L)'
;MSVLGAALKEGNSKVIAQYFDNELDLTFSDKTNSYSRKQAQIILESFFSKERPRMYVRMQSSTPGSNNTRFSIGKLYTSSGEYRVYMFLCIEADNIF
;
A
#
# COMPACT_ATOMS: atom_id res chain seq x y z
N MET A 1 -1.08 -15.01 5.26
CA MET A 1 -1.23 -13.78 4.44
C MET A 1 -0.92 -12.58 5.33
N SER A 2 -0.19 -11.58 4.84
CA SER A 2 0.10 -10.36 5.62
C SER A 2 -1.15 -9.50 5.82
N VAL A 3 -1.31 -8.84 6.98
CA VAL A 3 -2.43 -7.91 7.29
C VAL A 3 -2.67 -6.89 6.17
N LEU A 4 -1.59 -6.29 5.65
CA LEU A 4 -1.66 -5.33 4.55
C LEU A 4 -2.27 -5.91 3.26
N GLY A 5 -2.02 -7.18 2.97
CA GLY A 5 -2.58 -7.86 1.80
C GLY A 5 -4.07 -8.16 1.93
N ALA A 6 -4.53 -8.46 3.15
CA ALA A 6 -5.96 -8.61 3.44
C ALA A 6 -6.67 -7.25 3.34
N ALA A 7 -6.09 -6.20 3.92
CA ALA A 7 -6.64 -4.84 3.85
C ALA A 7 -6.77 -4.34 2.40
N LEU A 8 -5.80 -4.65 1.53
CA LEU A 8 -5.89 -4.36 0.09
C LEU A 8 -7.03 -5.11 -0.60
N LYS A 9 -7.22 -6.39 -0.30
CA LYS A 9 -8.34 -7.19 -0.83
C LYS A 9 -9.69 -6.66 -0.36
N GLU A 10 -9.78 -6.18 0.88
CA GLU A 10 -11.00 -5.65 1.48
C GLU A 10 -11.28 -4.19 1.09
N GLY A 11 -10.30 -3.48 0.52
CA GLY A 11 -10.39 -2.04 0.27
C GLY A 11 -10.41 -1.22 1.56
N ASN A 12 -9.81 -1.73 2.64
CA ASN A 12 -9.82 -1.09 3.95
C ASN A 12 -8.70 -0.06 4.06
N SER A 13 -8.96 1.16 3.56
CA SER A 13 -8.02 2.29 3.58
C SER A 13 -7.53 2.64 4.98
N LYS A 14 -8.37 2.48 6.01
CA LYS A 14 -8.03 2.78 7.41
C LYS A 14 -6.92 1.88 7.94
N VAL A 15 -7.00 0.57 7.67
CA VAL A 15 -5.96 -0.39 8.08
C VAL A 15 -4.68 -0.16 7.29
N ILE A 16 -4.77 0.15 6.00
CA ILE A 16 -3.58 0.45 5.17
C ILE A 16 -2.89 1.72 5.68
N ALA A 17 -3.64 2.76 6.04
CA ALA A 17 -3.10 4.03 6.53
C ALA A 17 -2.37 3.93 7.89
N GLN A 18 -2.53 2.83 8.63
CA GLN A 18 -1.75 2.58 9.84
C GLN A 18 -0.27 2.30 9.52
N TYR A 19 0.02 1.85 8.30
CA TYR A 19 1.38 1.56 7.83
C TYR A 19 2.01 2.73 7.06
N PHE A 20 1.30 3.85 6.92
CA PHE A 20 1.82 5.05 6.27
C PHE A 20 2.71 5.83 7.22
N ASP A 21 3.79 6.39 6.68
CA ASP A 21 4.54 7.45 7.36
C ASP A 21 3.68 8.73 7.47
N ASN A 22 4.18 9.74 8.19
CA ASN A 22 3.53 11.04 8.32
C ASN A 22 3.29 11.70 6.96
N GLU A 23 4.23 11.51 6.05
CA GLU A 23 4.18 11.94 4.65
C GLU A 23 4.64 10.79 3.74
N LEU A 24 3.92 10.57 2.64
CA LEU A 24 4.29 9.56 1.65
C LEU A 24 4.03 10.04 0.23
N ASP A 25 4.80 9.49 -0.69
CA ASP A 25 4.59 9.69 -2.12
C ASP A 25 3.53 8.72 -2.64
N LEU A 26 2.51 9.28 -3.31
CA LEU A 26 1.53 8.49 -4.06
C LEU A 26 1.67 8.81 -5.55
N THR A 27 1.72 7.74 -6.34
CA THR A 27 1.76 7.83 -7.81
C THR A 27 0.43 7.34 -8.39
N PHE A 28 -0.24 8.21 -9.14
CA PHE A 28 -1.40 7.85 -9.96
C PHE A 28 -1.17 8.32 -11.40
N SER A 29 -1.34 7.43 -12.38
CA SER A 29 -1.20 7.75 -13.82
C SER A 29 0.07 8.55 -14.12
N ASP A 30 1.22 8.04 -13.66
CA ASP A 30 2.56 8.61 -13.83
C ASP A 30 2.83 9.96 -13.14
N LYS A 31 1.88 10.46 -12.34
CA LYS A 31 2.08 11.65 -11.50
C LYS A 31 2.33 11.24 -10.06
N THR A 32 3.50 11.56 -9.56
CA THR A 32 3.88 11.38 -8.15
C THR A 32 3.74 12.70 -7.42
N ASN A 33 3.02 12.69 -6.29
CA ASN A 33 2.94 13.81 -5.37
C ASN A 33 3.08 13.28 -3.93
N SER A 34 3.63 14.13 -3.05
CA SER A 34 3.72 13.85 -1.62
C SER A 34 2.43 14.26 -0.91
N TYR A 35 1.96 13.42 0.00
CA TYR A 35 0.72 13.62 0.75
C TYR A 35 0.93 13.25 2.22
N SER A 36 0.26 13.98 3.11
CA SER A 36 0.15 13.54 4.51
C SER A 36 -0.59 12.21 4.62
N ARG A 37 -0.34 11.45 5.70
CA ARG A 37 -1.07 10.21 6.03
C ARG A 37 -2.59 10.32 5.83
N LYS A 38 -3.18 11.42 6.33
CA LYS A 38 -4.64 11.67 6.23
C LYS A 38 -5.09 11.89 4.80
N GLN A 39 -4.37 12.71 4.03
CA GLN A 39 -4.69 12.95 2.62
C GLN A 39 -4.55 11.66 1.80
N ALA A 40 -3.48 10.91 2.01
CA ALA A 40 -3.24 9.62 1.37
C ALA A 40 -4.36 8.61 1.66
N GLN A 41 -4.83 8.53 2.91
CA GLN A 41 -5.96 7.67 3.27
C GLN A 41 -7.23 8.06 2.50
N ILE A 42 -7.55 9.35 2.43
CA ILE A 42 -8.75 9.85 1.74
C ILE A 42 -8.68 9.57 0.23
N ILE A 43 -7.51 9.76 -0.37
CA ILE A 43 -7.26 9.43 -1.78
C ILE A 43 -7.48 7.94 -2.02
N LEU A 44 -6.91 7.09 -1.16
CA LEU A 44 -7.02 5.64 -1.28
C LEU A 44 -8.47 5.14 -1.05
N GLU A 45 -9.19 5.75 -0.12
CA GLU A 45 -10.62 5.49 0.09
C GLU A 45 -11.47 5.88 -1.13
N SER A 46 -11.17 7.04 -1.72
CA SER A 46 -11.81 7.51 -2.96
C SER A 46 -11.46 6.62 -4.16
N PHE A 47 -10.27 6.02 -4.16
CA PHE A 47 -9.88 5.03 -5.16
C PHE A 47 -10.71 3.75 -4.99
N PHE A 48 -10.75 3.15 -3.80
CA PHE A 48 -11.49 1.90 -3.57
C PHE A 48 -13.02 2.03 -3.70
N SER A 49 -13.58 3.22 -3.49
CA SER A 49 -15.01 3.46 -3.71
C SER A 49 -15.39 3.43 -5.20
N LYS A 50 -14.47 3.84 -6.08
CA LYS A 50 -14.62 3.74 -7.55
C LYS A 50 -14.19 2.36 -8.07
N GLU A 51 -13.11 1.86 -7.50
CA GLU A 51 -12.40 0.65 -7.91
C GLU A 51 -12.50 -0.44 -6.85
N ARG A 52 -13.67 -1.10 -6.79
CA ARG A 52 -13.95 -2.06 -5.74
C ARG A 52 -12.99 -3.26 -5.81
N PRO A 53 -12.12 -3.47 -4.81
CA PRO A 53 -11.17 -4.58 -4.82
C PRO A 53 -11.89 -5.93 -4.75
N ARG A 54 -11.35 -6.92 -5.47
CA ARG A 54 -11.84 -8.30 -5.48
C ARG A 54 -10.76 -9.27 -5.02
N MET A 55 -9.54 -9.06 -5.49
CA MET A 55 -8.41 -9.95 -5.23
C MET A 55 -7.12 -9.16 -5.23
N TYR A 56 -6.23 -9.55 -4.32
CA TYR A 56 -4.85 -9.08 -4.30
C TYR A 56 -3.91 -10.27 -4.41
N VAL A 57 -2.97 -10.21 -5.36
CA VAL A 57 -1.95 -11.22 -5.59
C VAL A 57 -0.59 -10.59 -5.41
N ARG A 58 0.13 -10.99 -4.36
CA ARG A 58 1.55 -10.61 -4.19
C ARG A 58 2.37 -11.32 -5.26
N MET A 59 3.13 -10.56 -6.05
CA MET A 59 3.97 -11.08 -7.13
C MET A 59 5.44 -11.18 -6.72
N GLN A 60 5.97 -10.13 -6.10
CA GLN A 60 7.37 -10.04 -5.71
C GLN A 60 7.46 -9.32 -4.37
N SER A 61 8.40 -9.74 -3.54
CA SER A 61 8.73 -9.02 -2.31
C SER A 61 10.21 -9.18 -2.01
N SER A 62 10.78 -8.17 -1.35
CA SER A 62 12.14 -8.27 -0.81
C SER A 62 12.25 -9.41 0.21
N THR A 63 13.31 -10.20 0.10
CA THR A 63 13.73 -11.15 1.14
C THR A 63 14.26 -10.36 2.35
N PRO A 64 14.06 -10.84 3.59
CA PRO A 64 14.69 -10.21 4.75
C PRO A 64 16.23 -10.30 4.60
N GLY A 65 16.91 -9.17 4.49
CA GLY A 65 18.36 -9.12 4.39
C GLY A 65 18.86 -7.73 4.77
N SER A 66 19.61 -7.66 5.89
CA SER A 66 20.39 -6.58 6.54
C SER A 66 19.93 -5.11 6.53
N ASN A 67 19.02 -4.71 5.65
CA ASN A 67 18.57 -3.36 5.44
C ASN A 67 17.10 -3.24 5.85
N ASN A 68 16.78 -2.09 6.42
CA ASN A 68 15.46 -1.79 6.94
C ASN A 68 14.42 -1.56 5.82
N THR A 69 14.84 -1.42 4.58
CA THR A 69 13.94 -1.20 3.44
C THR A 69 13.41 -2.52 2.89
N ARG A 70 12.08 -2.65 2.87
CA ARG A 70 11.36 -3.73 2.20
C ARG A 70 10.52 -3.18 1.05
N PHE A 71 10.34 -3.98 0.02
CA PHE A 71 9.39 -3.68 -1.04
C PHE A 71 8.45 -4.86 -1.27
N SER A 72 7.25 -4.53 -1.74
CA SER A 72 6.24 -5.50 -2.15
C SER A 72 5.57 -5.01 -3.42
N ILE A 73 5.55 -5.86 -4.43
CA ILE A 73 4.86 -5.64 -5.70
C ILE A 73 3.74 -6.67 -5.78
N GLY A 74 2.54 -6.21 -6.10
CA GLY A 74 1.39 -7.07 -6.29
C GLY A 74 0.45 -6.58 -7.38
N LYS A 75 -0.51 -7.42 -7.72
CA LYS A 75 -1.64 -7.08 -8.59
C LYS A 75 -2.90 -6.97 -7.76
N LEU A 76 -3.62 -5.88 -7.93
CA LEU A 76 -4.94 -5.65 -7.39
C LEU A 76 -5.96 -5.77 -8.53
N TYR A 77 -6.82 -6.77 -8.43
CA TYR A 77 -7.94 -6.96 -9.35
C TYR A 77 -9.15 -6.26 -8.75
N THR A 78 -9.72 -5.33 -9.51
CA THR A 78 -10.89 -4.53 -9.09
C THR A 78 -12.10 -4.87 -9.96
N SER A 79 -13.20 -4.18 -9.73
CA SER A 79 -14.39 -4.28 -10.58
C SER A 79 -14.20 -3.73 -11.99
N SER A 80 -13.28 -2.78 -12.19
CA SER A 80 -13.10 -2.09 -13.48
C SER A 80 -11.79 -2.46 -14.20
N GLY A 81 -10.80 -3.03 -13.50
CA GLY A 81 -9.54 -3.38 -14.14
C GLY A 81 -8.51 -4.03 -13.21
N GLU A 82 -7.28 -4.11 -13.71
CA GLU A 82 -6.12 -4.59 -12.96
C GLU A 82 -5.15 -3.44 -12.68
N TYR A 83 -4.72 -3.31 -11.43
CA TYR A 83 -3.74 -2.32 -11.01
C TYR A 83 -2.49 -3.02 -10.48
N ARG A 84 -1.31 -2.57 -10.91
CA ARG A 84 -0.06 -2.99 -10.28
C ARG A 84 0.23 -2.07 -9.10
N VAL A 85 0.32 -2.67 -7.91
CA VAL A 85 0.56 -1.98 -6.65
C VAL A 85 2.03 -2.12 -6.29
N TYR A 86 2.69 -0.98 -6.11
CA TYR A 86 4.06 -0.88 -5.63
C TYR A 86 4.02 -0.33 -4.21
N MET A 87 4.63 -1.05 -3.27
CA MET A 87 4.75 -0.60 -1.88
C MET A 87 6.21 -0.65 -1.48
N PHE A 88 6.71 0.46 -1.00
CA PHE A 88 8.02 0.59 -0.36
C PHE A 88 7.76 0.85 1.13
N LEU A 89 8.41 0.06 1.97
CA LEU A 89 8.27 0.13 3.41
C LEU A 89 9.66 0.27 4.01
N CYS A 90 9.86 1.24 4.90
CA CYS A 90 10.98 1.22 5.81
C CYS A 90 10.50 0.58 7.11
N ILE A 91 11.15 -0.50 7.53
CA ILE A 91 11.00 -1.03 8.88
C ILE A 91 11.89 -0.16 9.74
N GLU A 92 11.31 0.80 10.46
CA GLU A 92 12.01 1.35 11.60
C GLU A 92 12.33 0.17 12.52
N ALA A 93 13.62 -0.03 12.81
CA ALA A 93 14.03 -1.07 13.74
C ALA A 93 13.19 -0.88 15.00
N ASP A 94 12.58 -1.96 15.50
CA ASP A 94 11.85 -1.94 16.76
C ASP A 94 12.62 -1.03 17.72
N ASN A 95 11.96 0.01 18.24
CA ASN A 95 12.42 0.69 19.43
C ASN A 95 12.39 -0.35 20.56
N ILE A 96 13.43 -1.19 20.62
CA ILE A 96 13.75 -2.05 21.74
C ILE A 96 14.63 -1.20 22.64
N PHE A 97 13.93 -0.40 23.47
CA PHE A 97 14.38 0.47 24.56
C PHE A 97 15.13 1.77 24.20
#